data_AF-A0A4R6E7B4-F1
#
_entry.id   AF-A0A4R6E7B4-F1
#
_cell.length_a   1.000
_cell.length_b   1.000
_cell.length_c   1.000
_cell.angle_alpha   90.00
_cell.angle_beta   90.00
_cell.angle_gamma   90.00
#
_symmetry.space_group_name_H-M   'P 1'
#
loop_
_entity.id
_entity.type
_entity.pdbx_description
1 polymer ?
#
loop_
_entity_poly.entity_id
_entity_poly.type
_entity_poly.pdbx_seq_one_letter_code
_entity_poly.pdbx_strand_id
1 'polypeptide(L)'
;MQMGNRIRSVALAGWALLASGSALALGSECGDPFHNATGPFDYRYPEGKMLGMVEHRHYTEDIRQLRRGTTGALAGDLAYTLRVFPNHYRALQTMSEWSFKTRSKKPEGQPYVVECWFERGLHYAPDDPMVKLVYGIHLIKAGRPQDAVKQLEAAIAEDPNNASSYYNLGLAYADLKDYEKALPNAQRAYELGFPLPGLRQRLVKAGVWREPEPKAPEQGATGENKEIPAASPPVEDAPAAGAPAAAQ
;
A
#
# COMPACT_ATOMS: atom_id res chain seq x y z
N MET A 1 70.86 -30.51 41.35
CA MET A 1 71.67 -29.28 41.16
C MET A 1 71.11 -28.57 39.93
N GLN A 2 70.07 -27.75 40.07
CA GLN A 2 70.02 -26.33 40.47
C GLN A 2 70.46 -25.36 39.36
N MET A 3 69.49 -24.52 38.95
CA MET A 3 69.50 -23.22 38.25
C MET A 3 68.46 -23.29 37.11
N GLY A 4 67.28 -22.67 37.15
CA GLY A 4 66.89 -21.44 37.84
C GLY A 4 67.10 -20.26 36.91
N ASN A 5 66.15 -19.95 36.03
CA ASN A 5 66.01 -18.59 35.55
C ASN A 5 64.55 -18.23 35.22
N ARG A 6 64.08 -17.18 35.90
CA ARG A 6 62.77 -16.55 35.75
C ARG A 6 62.88 -15.53 34.62
N ILE A 7 61.94 -15.52 33.66
CA ILE A 7 61.69 -14.34 32.84
C ILE A 7 60.20 -14.04 32.86
N ARG A 8 59.95 -12.75 33.08
CA ARG A 8 58.72 -12.11 33.53
C ARG A 8 57.70 -11.98 32.41
N SER A 9 56.44 -12.09 32.79
CA SER A 9 55.26 -11.69 32.03
C SER A 9 55.37 -10.25 31.55
N VAL A 10 55.15 -10.01 30.27
CA VAL A 10 54.75 -8.71 29.73
C VAL A 10 53.46 -8.93 28.94
N ALA A 11 52.36 -8.52 29.55
CA ALA A 11 51.07 -8.38 28.87
C ALA A 11 51.15 -7.15 27.96
N LEU A 12 51.02 -7.35 26.65
CA LEU A 12 50.72 -6.27 25.72
C LEU A 12 49.24 -6.34 25.39
N ALA A 13 48.48 -5.48 26.06
CA ALA A 13 47.11 -5.16 25.72
C ALA A 13 47.09 -4.48 24.34
N GLY A 14 46.76 -5.25 23.31
CA GLY A 14 46.43 -4.71 21.99
C GLY A 14 45.07 -4.05 22.04
N TRP A 15 45.04 -2.74 21.83
CA TRP A 15 43.82 -1.93 21.82
C TRP A 15 42.89 -2.41 20.70
N ALA A 16 41.74 -2.95 21.08
CA ALA A 16 40.62 -3.11 20.15
C ALA A 16 40.05 -1.70 19.87
N LEU A 17 40.39 -1.14 18.71
CA LEU A 17 39.67 -0.01 18.13
C LEU A 17 38.25 -0.48 17.81
N LEU A 18 37.33 -0.29 18.75
CA LEU A 18 35.91 -0.25 18.46
C LEU A 18 35.68 0.93 17.54
N ALA A 19 35.62 0.65 16.24
CA ALA A 19 34.98 1.55 15.30
C ALA A 19 33.52 1.63 15.72
N SER A 20 33.20 2.64 16.53
CA SER A 20 31.83 3.08 16.78
C SER A 20 31.25 3.47 15.43
N GLY A 21 30.56 2.52 14.81
CA GLY A 21 29.67 2.77 13.69
C GLY A 21 28.55 3.68 14.20
N SER A 22 28.79 4.98 14.16
CA SER A 22 27.70 5.95 14.13
C SER A 22 27.02 5.76 12.80
N ALA A 23 26.04 4.84 12.76
CA ALA A 23 24.97 4.90 11.79
C ALA A 23 24.29 6.25 12.03
N LEU A 24 24.75 7.28 11.31
CA LEU A 24 23.96 8.48 11.14
C LEU A 24 22.66 7.99 10.50
N ALA A 25 21.61 7.90 11.31
CA ALA A 25 20.25 7.90 10.83
C ALA A 25 20.06 9.25 10.12
N LEU A 26 20.48 9.31 8.86
CA LEU A 26 19.97 10.28 7.90
C LEU A 26 18.47 10.06 7.93
N GLY A 27 17.74 10.93 8.64
CA GLY A 27 16.29 10.92 8.60
C GLY A 27 15.88 10.90 7.13
N SER A 28 14.94 10.03 6.77
CA SER A 28 14.49 9.94 5.39
C SER A 28 14.12 11.34 4.89
N GLU A 29 14.44 11.68 3.64
CA GLU A 29 14.08 12.98 3.04
C GLU A 29 12.55 13.22 3.07
N CYS A 30 11.79 12.16 3.34
CA CYS A 30 10.34 12.11 3.50
C CYS A 30 9.85 12.35 4.93
N GLY A 31 10.76 12.64 5.86
CA GLY A 31 10.48 12.95 7.25
C GLY A 31 9.96 11.76 8.05
N ASP A 32 9.86 11.97 9.36
CA ASP A 32 9.36 10.97 10.30
C ASP A 32 7.82 10.87 10.24
N PRO A 33 7.22 9.68 9.99
CA PRO A 33 5.77 9.51 10.02
C PRO A 33 5.18 9.46 11.44
N PHE A 34 5.98 9.26 12.48
CA PHE A 34 5.53 9.03 13.86
C PHE A 34 5.31 10.30 14.69
N HIS A 35 5.79 11.46 14.23
CA HIS A 35 5.65 12.73 14.95
C HIS A 35 4.70 13.69 14.23
N ASN A 36 3.44 13.73 14.67
CA ASN A 36 2.41 14.63 14.13
C ASN A 36 1.57 15.27 15.25
N ALA A 37 0.95 16.43 14.99
CA ALA A 37 0.04 17.07 15.96
C ALA A 37 -1.24 16.26 16.19
N THR A 38 -1.63 15.41 15.25
CA THR A 38 -2.74 14.46 15.36
C THR A 38 -2.36 13.19 14.63
N GLY A 39 -2.48 12.04 15.32
CA GLY A 39 -1.96 10.76 14.83
C GLY A 39 -0.43 10.64 14.97
N PRO A 40 0.20 9.71 14.25
CA PRO A 40 -0.42 8.84 13.26
C PRO A 40 -1.28 7.73 13.88
N PHE A 41 -2.25 7.23 13.11
CA PHE A 41 -3.08 6.08 13.45
C PHE A 41 -3.01 5.03 12.33
N ASP A 42 -3.23 3.76 12.69
CA ASP A 42 -3.23 2.66 11.74
C ASP A 42 -4.59 2.54 11.05
N TYR A 43 -4.59 2.68 9.73
CA TYR A 43 -5.80 2.58 8.90
C TYR A 43 -6.42 1.17 8.93
N ARG A 44 -5.65 0.13 9.25
CA ARG A 44 -6.14 -1.26 9.36
C ARG A 44 -6.91 -1.48 10.66
N TYR A 45 -6.56 -0.75 11.70
CA TYR A 45 -7.13 -0.85 13.05
C TYR A 45 -7.56 0.54 13.55
N PRO A 46 -8.55 1.17 12.88
CA PRO A 46 -8.94 2.53 13.22
C PRO A 46 -9.66 2.57 14.56
N GLU A 47 -8.97 3.00 15.61
CA GLU A 47 -9.59 3.19 16.93
C GLU A 47 -10.29 4.56 17.04
N GLY A 48 -11.55 4.55 17.46
CA GLY A 48 -12.30 5.73 17.86
C GLY A 48 -12.88 6.57 16.70
N LYS A 49 -13.27 7.81 17.03
CA LYS A 49 -13.99 8.72 16.11
C LYS A 49 -13.10 9.37 15.05
N MET A 50 -11.77 9.16 15.12
CA MET A 50 -10.81 9.87 14.28
C MET A 50 -10.95 9.48 12.80
N LEU A 51 -11.08 8.18 12.49
CA LEU A 51 -11.25 7.73 11.11
C LEU A 51 -12.50 8.37 10.48
N GLY A 52 -13.63 8.31 11.18
CA GLY A 52 -14.87 8.91 10.71
C GLY A 52 -14.71 10.41 10.45
N MET A 53 -14.08 11.15 11.38
CA MET A 53 -13.83 12.59 11.19
C MET A 53 -12.97 12.86 9.95
N VAL A 54 -11.86 12.13 9.78
CA VAL A 54 -10.96 12.30 8.64
C VAL A 54 -11.65 11.92 7.33
N GLU A 55 -12.33 10.78 7.24
CA GLU A 55 -13.00 10.39 6.00
C GLU A 55 -14.17 11.31 5.63
N HIS A 56 -14.93 11.81 6.62
CA HIS A 56 -16.03 12.73 6.35
C HIS A 56 -15.59 14.17 6.03
N ARG A 57 -14.42 14.62 6.50
CA ARG A 57 -13.98 16.02 6.34
C ARG A 57 -12.82 16.21 5.36
N HIS A 58 -11.96 15.20 5.21
CA HIS A 58 -10.70 15.29 4.47
C HIS A 58 -10.50 14.17 3.43
N TYR A 59 -11.39 13.17 3.37
CA TYR A 59 -11.34 12.14 2.34
C TYR A 59 -12.74 11.81 1.78
N THR A 60 -13.45 12.88 1.43
CA THR A 60 -14.82 12.86 0.87
C THR A 60 -14.87 12.29 -0.54
N GLU A 61 -16.09 12.06 -1.05
CA GLU A 61 -16.29 11.59 -2.43
C GLU A 61 -15.74 12.56 -3.49
N ASP A 62 -15.79 13.87 -3.23
CA ASP A 62 -15.16 14.88 -4.11
C ASP A 62 -13.65 14.69 -4.22
N ILE A 63 -13.01 14.24 -3.15
CA ILE A 63 -11.57 14.00 -3.10
C ILE A 63 -11.24 12.68 -3.80
N ARG A 64 -11.99 11.61 -3.51
CA ARG A 64 -11.82 10.29 -4.15
C ARG A 64 -11.94 10.36 -5.66
N GLN A 65 -12.85 11.18 -6.18
CA GLN A 65 -13.06 11.38 -7.61
C GLN A 65 -12.18 12.49 -8.22
N LEU A 66 -11.27 13.08 -7.44
CA LEU A 66 -10.40 14.17 -7.85
C LEU A 66 -11.16 15.38 -8.44
N ARG A 67 -12.30 15.74 -7.85
CA ARG A 67 -13.17 16.87 -8.28
C ARG A 67 -12.75 18.18 -7.64
N ARG A 68 -12.67 18.24 -6.31
CA ARG A 68 -12.24 19.42 -5.53
C ARG A 68 -11.86 19.05 -4.10
N GLY A 69 -11.14 19.93 -3.40
CA GLY A 69 -10.88 19.79 -1.97
C GLY A 69 -12.09 20.20 -1.12
N THR A 70 -12.12 19.73 0.12
CA THR A 70 -13.17 20.01 1.11
C THR A 70 -12.77 21.16 2.03
N THR A 71 -11.52 21.18 2.52
CA THR A 71 -11.05 22.23 3.44
C THR A 71 -10.05 23.21 2.81
N GLY A 72 -9.73 23.01 1.53
CA GLY A 72 -8.84 23.86 0.77
C GLY A 72 -8.45 23.21 -0.56
N ALA A 73 -7.15 23.24 -0.88
CA ALA A 73 -6.63 22.50 -2.03
C ALA A 73 -6.83 20.99 -1.83
N LEU A 74 -7.23 20.29 -2.91
CA LEU A 74 -7.49 18.84 -2.87
C LEU A 74 -6.31 18.04 -2.31
N ALA A 75 -5.10 18.33 -2.78
CA ALA A 75 -3.90 17.66 -2.31
C ALA A 75 -3.54 18.03 -0.86
N GLY A 76 -4.05 19.15 -0.34
CA GLY A 76 -3.95 19.50 1.07
C GLY A 76 -4.81 18.61 1.96
N ASP A 77 -6.03 18.28 1.53
CA ASP A 77 -6.87 17.31 2.25
C ASP A 77 -6.28 15.89 2.21
N LEU A 78 -5.72 15.48 1.07
CA LEU A 78 -4.98 14.22 0.97
C LEU A 78 -3.75 14.21 1.89
N ALA A 79 -2.96 15.29 1.89
CA ALA A 79 -1.79 15.40 2.75
C ALA A 79 -2.14 15.49 4.25
N TYR A 80 -3.30 16.04 4.61
CA TYR A 80 -3.82 15.95 5.97
C TYR A 80 -4.16 14.49 6.32
N THR A 81 -4.94 13.82 5.46
CA THR A 81 -5.33 12.41 5.63
C THR A 81 -4.10 11.51 5.81
N LEU A 82 -3.06 11.70 5.00
CA LEU A 82 -1.83 10.90 5.01
C LEU A 82 -0.85 11.27 6.14
N ARG A 83 -1.04 12.41 6.83
CA ARG A 83 -0.33 12.68 8.09
C ARG A 83 -1.02 11.99 9.26
N VAL A 84 -2.34 12.01 9.28
CA VAL A 84 -3.13 11.37 10.36
C VAL A 84 -3.12 9.84 10.22
N PHE A 85 -3.16 9.32 9.00
CA PHE A 85 -3.12 7.89 8.69
C PHE A 85 -2.08 7.63 7.57
N PRO A 86 -0.79 7.45 7.91
CA PRO A 86 0.27 7.25 6.91
C PRO A 86 0.04 6.04 5.99
N ASN A 87 -0.60 4.97 6.50
CA ASN A 87 -0.94 3.79 5.72
C ASN A 87 -2.36 3.81 5.14
N HIS A 88 -3.00 4.99 5.01
CA HIS A 88 -4.31 5.11 4.36
C HIS A 88 -4.20 4.82 2.86
N TYR A 89 -4.23 3.54 2.48
CA TYR A 89 -3.92 3.07 1.12
C TYR A 89 -4.81 3.72 0.06
N ARG A 90 -6.08 4.02 0.39
CA ARG A 90 -7.00 4.72 -0.53
C ARG A 90 -6.53 6.15 -0.81
N ALA A 91 -6.16 6.91 0.22
CA ALA A 91 -5.63 8.27 0.05
C ALA A 91 -4.27 8.27 -0.65
N LEU A 92 -3.41 7.26 -0.42
CA LEU A 92 -2.18 7.06 -1.18
C LEU A 92 -2.46 6.82 -2.66
N GLN A 93 -3.46 5.99 -2.97
CA GLN A 93 -3.89 5.74 -4.33
C GLN A 93 -4.41 7.02 -4.99
N THR A 94 -5.27 7.78 -4.30
CA THR A 94 -5.80 9.05 -4.82
C THR A 94 -4.71 10.11 -4.98
N MET A 95 -3.68 10.15 -4.11
CA MET A 95 -2.51 11.02 -4.28
C MET A 95 -1.70 10.65 -5.53
N SER A 96 -1.52 9.36 -5.79
CA SER A 96 -0.91 8.85 -7.03
C SER A 96 -1.73 9.23 -8.26
N GLU A 97 -3.05 9.03 -8.23
CA GLU A 97 -3.93 9.42 -9.34
C GLU A 97 -3.91 10.93 -9.58
N TRP A 98 -3.92 11.73 -8.51
CA TRP A 98 -3.75 13.18 -8.57
C TRP A 98 -2.44 13.55 -9.26
N SER A 99 -1.32 12.89 -8.95
CA SER A 99 -0.01 13.22 -9.52
C SER A 99 0.03 13.01 -11.03
N PHE A 100 -0.58 11.92 -11.52
CA PHE A 100 -0.66 11.67 -12.96
C PHE A 100 -1.67 12.58 -13.65
N LYS A 101 -2.83 12.86 -13.03
CA LYS A 101 -3.86 13.75 -13.58
C LYS A 101 -3.33 15.18 -13.75
N THR A 102 -2.53 15.65 -12.80
CA THR A 102 -1.96 17.00 -12.80
C THR A 102 -0.57 17.10 -13.42
N ARG A 103 0.06 15.95 -13.73
CA ARG A 103 1.47 15.85 -14.16
C ARG A 103 2.45 16.49 -13.19
N SER A 104 2.11 16.49 -11.89
CA SER A 104 2.96 17.04 -10.84
C SER A 104 3.37 15.95 -9.85
N LYS A 105 4.65 15.92 -9.49
CA LYS A 105 5.20 15.01 -8.47
C LYS A 105 5.06 15.56 -7.05
N LYS A 106 4.87 16.87 -6.90
CA LYS A 106 4.76 17.55 -5.60
C LYS A 106 3.57 18.49 -5.63
N PRO A 107 2.55 18.28 -4.79
CA PRO A 107 1.48 19.25 -4.68
C PRO A 107 1.98 20.58 -4.13
N GLU A 108 1.51 21.67 -4.73
CA GLU A 108 1.87 23.02 -4.30
C GLU A 108 1.49 23.23 -2.83
N GLY A 109 2.39 23.86 -2.07
CA GLY A 109 2.21 24.09 -0.63
C GLY A 109 2.28 22.83 0.24
N GLN A 110 2.52 21.64 -0.31
CA GLN A 110 2.68 20.42 0.46
C GLN A 110 4.16 20.09 0.72
N PRO A 111 4.50 19.46 1.86
CA PRO A 111 5.91 19.24 2.23
C PRO A 111 6.58 18.21 1.33
N TYR A 112 5.84 17.19 0.89
CA TYR A 112 6.40 15.97 0.31
C TYR A 112 5.99 15.76 -1.15
N VAL A 113 6.89 15.15 -1.90
CA VAL A 113 6.57 14.52 -3.20
C VAL A 113 5.67 13.30 -2.97
N VAL A 114 5.02 12.82 -4.04
CA VAL A 114 4.08 11.69 -3.99
C VAL A 114 4.74 10.43 -3.44
N GLU A 115 5.95 10.12 -3.89
CA GLU A 115 6.72 8.96 -3.43
C GLU A 115 7.02 9.00 -1.94
N CYS A 116 7.24 10.18 -1.36
CA CYS A 116 7.47 10.32 0.06
C CYS A 116 6.26 9.95 0.91
N TRP A 117 5.03 10.10 0.40
CA TRP A 117 3.85 9.62 1.12
C TRP A 117 3.82 8.09 1.18
N PHE A 118 4.25 7.40 0.13
CA PHE A 118 4.39 5.94 0.15
C PHE A 118 5.48 5.48 1.11
N GLU A 119 6.67 6.10 1.08
CA GLU A 119 7.75 5.77 2.00
C GLU A 119 7.34 5.95 3.47
N ARG A 120 6.62 7.04 3.78
CA ARG A 120 6.05 7.27 5.10
C ARG A 120 5.06 6.18 5.51
N GLY A 121 4.17 5.76 4.61
CA GLY A 121 3.22 4.67 4.85
C GLY A 121 3.91 3.34 5.12
N LEU A 122 4.93 3.00 4.32
CA LEU A 122 5.73 1.78 4.49
C LEU A 122 6.59 1.82 5.76
N HIS A 123 7.11 2.97 6.14
CA HIS A 123 7.85 3.11 7.39
C HIS A 123 6.92 2.98 8.61
N TYR A 124 5.70 3.51 8.52
CA TYR A 124 4.71 3.42 9.58
C TYR A 124 4.16 2.00 9.76
N ALA A 125 3.72 1.35 8.67
CA ALA A 125 3.15 0.01 8.66
C ALA A 125 3.88 -0.87 7.63
N PRO A 126 5.08 -1.36 7.95
CA PRO A 126 5.92 -2.12 7.02
C PRO A 126 5.33 -3.48 6.64
N ASP A 127 4.34 -3.96 7.37
CA ASP A 127 3.61 -5.22 7.16
C ASP A 127 2.28 -5.03 6.42
N ASP A 128 1.91 -3.79 6.03
CA ASP A 128 0.65 -3.53 5.32
C ASP A 128 0.74 -3.91 3.82
N PRO A 129 0.09 -5.00 3.36
CA PRO A 129 0.12 -5.41 1.96
C PRO A 129 -0.51 -4.38 1.03
N MET A 130 -1.50 -3.61 1.50
CA MET A 130 -2.23 -2.67 0.66
C MET A 130 -1.38 -1.45 0.33
N VAL A 131 -0.55 -0.96 1.26
CA VAL A 131 0.40 0.13 0.97
C VAL A 131 1.41 -0.32 -0.09
N LYS A 132 1.98 -1.54 0.06
CA LYS A 132 2.93 -2.13 -0.89
C LYS A 132 2.30 -2.30 -2.28
N LEU A 133 1.07 -2.84 -2.34
CA LEU A 133 0.30 -2.99 -3.57
C LEU A 133 0.10 -1.64 -4.27
N VAL A 134 -0.43 -0.64 -3.57
CA VAL A 134 -0.70 0.68 -4.16
C VAL A 134 0.59 1.37 -4.60
N TYR A 135 1.69 1.20 -3.87
CA TYR A 135 2.98 1.72 -4.28
C TYR A 135 3.50 1.02 -5.54
N GLY A 136 3.37 -0.31 -5.63
CA GLY A 136 3.66 -1.07 -6.85
C GLY A 136 2.89 -0.57 -8.06
N ILE A 137 1.59 -0.29 -7.90
CA ILE A 137 0.75 0.30 -8.95
C ILE A 137 1.25 1.70 -9.35
N HIS A 138 1.62 2.54 -8.38
CA HIS A 138 2.20 3.86 -8.66
C HIS A 138 3.51 3.74 -9.45
N LEU A 139 4.40 2.82 -9.06
CA LEU A 139 5.69 2.59 -9.70
C LEU A 139 5.55 2.09 -11.15
N ILE A 140 4.59 1.20 -11.43
CA ILE A 140 4.24 0.79 -12.80
C ILE A 140 3.85 2.03 -13.63
N LYS A 141 2.91 2.85 -13.13
CA LYS A 141 2.45 4.07 -13.82
C LYS A 141 3.57 5.10 -13.99
N ALA A 142 4.53 5.13 -13.07
CA ALA A 142 5.71 6.00 -13.12
C ALA A 142 6.82 5.47 -14.06
N GLY A 143 6.61 4.33 -14.75
CA GLY A 143 7.59 3.74 -15.65
C GLY A 143 8.76 3.07 -14.93
N ARG A 144 8.56 2.63 -13.69
CA ARG A 144 9.56 1.95 -12.83
C ARG A 144 9.14 0.51 -12.51
N PRO A 145 8.91 -0.37 -13.51
CA PRO A 145 8.41 -1.71 -13.27
C PRO A 145 9.36 -2.60 -12.45
N GLN A 146 10.69 -2.40 -12.53
CA GLN A 146 11.65 -3.14 -11.69
C GLN A 146 11.46 -2.86 -10.19
N ASP A 147 11.16 -1.62 -9.82
CA ASP A 147 10.91 -1.26 -8.43
C ASP A 147 9.52 -1.75 -8.00
N ALA A 148 8.54 -1.73 -8.91
CA ALA A 148 7.21 -2.25 -8.66
C ALA A 148 7.24 -3.74 -8.30
N VAL A 149 8.05 -4.55 -8.99
CA VAL A 149 8.22 -5.99 -8.71
C VAL A 149 8.55 -6.21 -7.23
N LYS A 150 9.52 -5.47 -6.67
CA LYS A 150 9.93 -5.62 -5.27
C LYS A 150 8.76 -5.37 -4.30
N GLN A 151 7.99 -4.32 -4.54
CA GLN A 151 6.85 -3.96 -3.69
C GLN A 151 5.71 -4.97 -3.80
N LEU A 152 5.44 -5.46 -5.01
CA LEU A 152 4.36 -6.41 -5.27
C LEU A 152 4.69 -7.82 -4.76
N GLU A 153 5.95 -8.25 -4.85
CA GLU A 153 6.43 -9.49 -4.22
C GLU A 153 6.31 -9.40 -2.70
N ALA A 154 6.69 -8.26 -2.11
CA ALA A 154 6.49 -8.03 -0.68
C ALA A 154 5.00 -7.99 -0.30
N ALA A 155 4.12 -7.43 -1.13
CA ALA A 155 2.67 -7.44 -0.88
C ALA A 155 2.11 -8.88 -0.87
N ILE A 156 2.53 -9.71 -1.83
CA ILE A 156 2.13 -11.13 -1.91
C ILE A 156 2.67 -11.93 -0.72
N ALA A 157 3.85 -11.60 -0.21
CA ALA A 157 4.41 -12.26 0.96
C ALA A 157 3.55 -12.04 2.23
N GLU A 158 2.96 -10.85 2.39
CA GLU A 158 2.04 -10.57 3.52
C GLU A 158 0.62 -11.09 3.28
N ASP A 159 0.11 -11.00 2.04
CA ASP A 159 -1.22 -11.48 1.66
C ASP A 159 -1.17 -12.34 0.38
N PRO A 160 -0.93 -13.65 0.52
CA PRO A 160 -0.86 -14.59 -0.62
C PRO A 160 -2.21 -14.85 -1.32
N ASN A 161 -3.31 -14.30 -0.82
CA ASN A 161 -4.63 -14.44 -1.42
C ASN A 161 -5.09 -13.16 -2.13
N ASN A 162 -4.23 -12.13 -2.18
CA ASN A 162 -4.53 -10.89 -2.86
C ASN A 162 -4.42 -11.01 -4.39
N ALA A 163 -5.53 -11.29 -5.06
CA ALA A 163 -5.56 -11.43 -6.51
C ALA A 163 -5.02 -10.20 -7.28
N SER A 164 -5.25 -9.00 -6.75
CA SER A 164 -4.77 -7.74 -7.35
C SER A 164 -3.24 -7.63 -7.31
N SER A 165 -2.59 -8.14 -6.26
CA SER A 165 -1.13 -8.13 -6.15
C SER A 165 -0.47 -9.02 -7.21
N TYR A 166 -1.00 -10.23 -7.42
CA TYR A 166 -0.56 -11.09 -8.52
C TYR A 166 -0.81 -10.46 -9.89
N TYR A 167 -1.97 -9.84 -10.10
CA TYR A 167 -2.29 -9.19 -11.37
C TYR A 167 -1.32 -8.06 -11.69
N ASN A 168 -1.05 -7.18 -10.71
CA ASN A 168 -0.12 -6.07 -10.90
C ASN A 168 1.33 -6.54 -11.02
N LEU A 169 1.72 -7.63 -10.33
CA LEU A 169 3.05 -8.22 -10.52
C LEU A 169 3.21 -8.78 -11.94
N GLY A 170 2.17 -9.44 -12.45
CA GLY A 170 2.12 -9.88 -13.84
C GLY A 170 2.20 -8.72 -14.84
N LEU A 171 1.55 -7.59 -14.56
CA LEU A 171 1.69 -6.38 -15.38
C LEU A 171 3.11 -5.81 -15.34
N ALA A 172 3.74 -5.73 -14.16
CA ALA A 172 5.12 -5.26 -14.02
C ALA A 172 6.09 -6.15 -14.81
N TYR A 173 5.98 -7.48 -14.69
CA TYR A 173 6.79 -8.40 -15.47
C TYR A 173 6.53 -8.29 -16.98
N ALA A 174 5.28 -8.10 -17.40
CA ALA A 174 4.96 -7.87 -18.79
C ALA A 174 5.53 -6.53 -19.31
N ASP A 175 5.65 -5.48 -18.48
CA ASP A 175 6.31 -4.21 -18.86
C ASP A 175 7.81 -4.41 -19.07
N LEU A 176 8.40 -5.32 -18.29
CA LEU A 176 9.79 -5.77 -18.43
C LEU A 176 10.00 -6.74 -19.59
N LYS A 177 8.93 -7.17 -20.28
CA LYS A 177 8.92 -8.26 -21.27
C LYS A 177 9.39 -9.62 -20.71
N ASP A 178 9.38 -9.78 -19.39
CA ASP A 178 9.62 -11.05 -18.70
C ASP A 178 8.32 -11.85 -18.67
N TYR A 179 7.93 -12.36 -19.83
CA TYR A 179 6.67 -13.08 -19.99
C TYR A 179 6.65 -14.45 -19.28
N GLU A 180 7.82 -15.02 -19.04
CA GLU A 180 7.99 -16.27 -18.29
C GLU A 180 7.49 -16.10 -16.85
N LYS A 181 7.75 -14.95 -16.22
CA LYS A 181 7.21 -14.64 -14.89
C LYS A 181 5.83 -13.99 -14.92
N ALA A 182 5.48 -13.28 -15.99
CA ALA A 182 4.17 -12.63 -16.10
C ALA A 182 3.02 -13.65 -16.19
N LEU A 183 3.21 -14.74 -16.94
CA LEU A 183 2.18 -15.76 -17.16
C LEU A 183 1.68 -16.44 -15.86
N PRO A 184 2.54 -17.03 -15.00
CA PRO A 184 2.07 -17.67 -13.77
C PRO A 184 1.39 -16.68 -12.80
N ASN A 185 1.86 -15.43 -12.75
CA ASN A 185 1.21 -14.38 -11.96
C ASN A 185 -0.19 -14.03 -12.49
N ALA A 186 -0.36 -13.98 -13.82
CA ALA A 186 -1.67 -13.78 -14.44
C ALA A 186 -2.63 -14.94 -14.14
N GLN A 187 -2.15 -16.19 -14.24
CA GLN A 187 -2.92 -17.38 -13.92
C GLN A 187 -3.39 -17.36 -12.46
N ARG A 188 -2.47 -17.09 -11.53
CA ARG A 188 -2.80 -17.00 -10.11
C ARG A 188 -3.83 -15.91 -9.81
N ALA A 189 -3.70 -14.73 -10.41
CA ALA A 189 -4.70 -13.66 -10.26
C ALA A 189 -6.09 -14.10 -10.75
N TYR A 190 -6.16 -14.84 -11.86
CA TYR A 190 -7.42 -15.27 -12.46
C TYR A 190 -8.06 -16.43 -11.69
N GLU A 191 -7.24 -17.35 -11.17
CA GLU A 191 -7.68 -18.40 -10.23
C GLU A 191 -8.31 -17.81 -8.98
N LEU A 192 -7.77 -16.69 -8.48
CA LEU A 192 -8.27 -15.94 -7.33
C LEU A 192 -9.44 -14.99 -7.68
N GLY A 193 -10.00 -15.07 -8.89
CA GLY A 193 -11.20 -14.32 -9.26
C GLY A 193 -10.98 -12.89 -9.76
N PHE A 194 -9.77 -12.55 -10.25
CA PHE A 194 -9.47 -11.22 -10.81
C PHE A 194 -9.15 -11.24 -12.32
N PRO A 195 -10.11 -11.66 -13.19
CA PRO A 195 -9.88 -11.89 -14.63
C PRO A 195 -9.93 -10.58 -15.46
N LEU A 196 -9.16 -9.55 -15.08
CA LEU A 196 -9.10 -8.33 -15.87
C LEU A 196 -8.40 -8.58 -17.22
N PRO A 197 -8.98 -8.13 -18.35
CA PRO A 197 -8.54 -8.55 -19.68
C PRO A 197 -7.18 -7.98 -20.10
N GLY A 198 -6.72 -6.89 -19.48
CA GLY A 198 -5.53 -6.16 -19.91
C GLY A 198 -4.26 -7.01 -19.91
N LEU A 199 -4.00 -7.74 -18.82
CA LEU A 199 -2.83 -8.62 -18.73
C LEU A 199 -2.92 -9.79 -19.72
N ARG A 200 -4.07 -10.47 -19.82
CA ARG A 200 -4.32 -11.54 -20.81
C ARG A 200 -4.05 -11.07 -22.23
N GLN A 201 -4.57 -9.91 -22.63
CA GLN A 201 -4.36 -9.37 -23.98
C GLN A 201 -2.88 -9.18 -24.30
N ARG A 202 -2.09 -8.71 -23.33
CA ARG A 202 -0.62 -8.56 -23.49
C ARG A 202 0.06 -9.91 -23.67
N LEU A 203 -0.33 -10.91 -22.88
CA LEU A 203 0.24 -12.26 -22.94
C LEU A 203 -0.17 -13.00 -24.23
N VAL A 204 -1.40 -12.80 -24.71
CA VAL A 204 -1.86 -13.30 -26.02
C VAL A 204 -1.04 -12.66 -27.14
N LYS A 205 -0.88 -11.33 -27.12
CA LYS A 205 -0.07 -10.61 -28.11
C LYS A 205 1.39 -11.06 -28.12
N ALA A 206 1.92 -11.43 -26.96
CA ALA A 206 3.27 -11.98 -26.81
C ALA A 206 3.38 -13.47 -27.18
N GLY A 207 2.26 -14.14 -27.50
CA GLY A 207 2.24 -15.55 -27.90
C GLY A 207 2.45 -16.55 -26.75
N VAL A 208 2.33 -16.12 -25.49
CA VAL A 208 2.59 -16.96 -24.32
C VAL A 208 1.33 -17.36 -23.56
N TRP A 209 0.19 -16.71 -23.81
CA TRP A 209 -1.06 -17.06 -23.14
C TRP A 209 -1.58 -18.41 -23.63
N ARG A 210 -1.88 -19.30 -22.69
CA ARG A 210 -2.65 -20.52 -22.93
C ARG A 210 -3.94 -20.41 -22.16
N GLU A 211 -5.06 -20.68 -22.82
CA GLU A 211 -6.34 -20.69 -22.13
C GLU A 211 -6.30 -21.79 -21.06
N PRO A 212 -6.61 -21.47 -19.79
CA PRO A 212 -6.74 -22.50 -18.78
C PRO A 212 -7.84 -23.47 -19.23
N GLU A 213 -7.62 -24.78 -19.02
CA GLU A 213 -8.67 -25.74 -19.32
C GLU A 213 -9.95 -25.36 -18.57
N PRO A 214 -11.14 -25.49 -19.19
CA PRO A 214 -12.39 -25.25 -18.50
C PRO A 214 -12.38 -26.06 -17.21
N LYS A 215 -12.54 -25.40 -16.06
CA LYS A 215 -12.74 -26.11 -14.80
C LYS A 215 -13.92 -27.06 -15.03
N ALA A 216 -13.69 -28.36 -14.82
CA ALA A 216 -14.75 -29.35 -14.90
C ALA A 216 -15.93 -28.85 -14.04
N PRO A 217 -17.18 -29.00 -14.52
CA PRO A 217 -18.34 -28.56 -13.74
C PRO A 217 -18.22 -29.14 -12.34
N GLU A 218 -18.23 -28.29 -11.32
CA GLU A 218 -18.20 -28.72 -9.93
C GLU A 218 -19.34 -29.73 -9.72
N GLN A 219 -18.98 -30.99 -9.59
CA GLN A 219 -19.93 -32.05 -9.27
C GLN A 219 -20.33 -31.86 -7.81
N GLY A 220 -21.42 -31.13 -7.57
CA GLY A 220 -22.01 -31.05 -6.23
C GLY A 220 -22.56 -29.69 -5.81
N ALA A 221 -23.43 -29.10 -6.62
CA ALA A 221 -24.51 -28.27 -6.09
C ALA A 221 -25.84 -28.96 -6.47
N THR A 222 -26.10 -30.11 -5.83
CA THR A 222 -27.46 -30.67 -5.80
C THR A 222 -28.37 -29.62 -5.19
N GLY A 223 -29.35 -29.18 -5.96
CA GLY A 223 -30.28 -28.14 -5.57
C GLY A 223 -30.97 -28.44 -4.25
N GLU A 224 -30.69 -27.63 -3.25
CA GLU A 224 -31.69 -27.25 -2.27
C GLU A 224 -32.20 -25.87 -2.71
N ASN A 225 -33.46 -25.82 -3.14
CA ASN A 225 -34.21 -24.57 -3.21
C ASN A 225 -34.32 -24.03 -1.79
N LYS A 226 -33.31 -23.28 -1.35
CA LYS A 226 -33.43 -22.40 -0.20
C LYS A 226 -34.13 -21.15 -0.71
N GLU A 227 -35.43 -21.12 -0.43
CA GLU A 227 -36.31 -19.97 -0.56
C GLU A 227 -35.53 -18.70 -0.19
N ILE A 228 -35.36 -17.80 -1.16
CA ILE A 228 -34.73 -16.49 -0.94
C ILE A 228 -35.69 -15.73 -0.03
N PRO A 229 -35.35 -15.45 1.24
CA PRO A 229 -36.16 -14.54 2.03
C PRO A 229 -36.16 -13.19 1.29
N ALA A 230 -37.34 -12.60 1.16
CA ALA A 230 -37.57 -11.35 0.47
C ALA A 230 -36.47 -10.33 0.77
N ALA A 231 -35.96 -9.71 -0.30
CA ALA A 231 -34.96 -8.65 -0.23
C ALA A 231 -35.29 -7.67 0.89
N SER A 232 -34.35 -7.47 1.81
CA SER A 232 -34.42 -6.36 2.74
C SER A 232 -34.50 -5.06 1.92
N PRO A 233 -35.36 -4.10 2.30
CA PRO A 233 -35.45 -2.82 1.59
C PRO A 233 -34.10 -2.10 1.61
N PRO A 234 -33.87 -1.19 0.64
CA PRO A 234 -32.63 -0.42 0.57
C PRO A 234 -32.35 0.28 1.90
N VAL A 235 -31.08 0.30 2.30
CA VAL A 235 -30.61 1.08 3.45
C VAL A 235 -30.83 2.55 3.11
N GLU A 236 -31.92 3.12 3.63
CA GLU A 236 -32.19 4.55 3.59
C GLU A 236 -31.10 5.31 4.35
N ASP A 237 -30.66 6.43 3.77
CA ASP A 237 -29.78 7.40 4.41
C ASP A 237 -30.29 7.76 5.81
N ALA A 238 -29.48 7.50 6.83
CA ALA A 238 -29.80 7.94 8.19
C ALA A 238 -29.67 9.48 8.29
N PRO A 239 -30.65 10.16 8.93
CA PRO A 239 -30.79 11.61 8.86
C PRO A 239 -29.79 12.35 9.76
N ALA A 240 -29.52 13.60 9.39
CA ALA A 240 -28.82 14.58 10.21
C ALA A 240 -29.54 14.78 11.56
N ALA A 241 -28.84 14.51 12.66
CA ALA A 241 -29.34 14.79 14.00
C ALA A 241 -29.31 16.30 14.27
N GLY A 242 -30.49 16.86 14.53
CA GLY A 242 -30.77 18.27 14.74
C GLY A 242 -30.26 18.86 16.06
N ALA A 243 -30.17 20.18 16.06
CA ALA A 243 -29.92 21.04 17.22
C ALA A 243 -31.09 20.99 18.22
N PRO A 244 -30.85 21.19 19.53
CA PRO A 244 -31.93 21.47 20.46
C PRO A 244 -32.30 22.96 20.42
N ALA A 245 -33.59 23.22 20.20
CA ALA A 245 -34.21 24.49 20.58
C ALA A 245 -34.38 24.51 22.10
N ALA A 246 -33.87 25.55 22.76
CA ALA A 246 -34.27 25.93 24.10
C ALA A 246 -35.13 27.19 23.99
N ALA A 247 -36.41 27.04 24.32
CA ALA A 247 -37.30 28.15 24.60
C ALA A 247 -37.28 28.41 26.11
N GLN A 248 -36.98 29.65 26.49
CA GLN A 248 -37.65 30.44 27.51
C GLN A 248 -37.37 31.91 27.20
#